data_AF-A0AAN6WL63-F1
#
_entry.id   AF-A0AAN6WL63-F1
#
_cell.length_a   1.000
_cell.length_b   1.000
_cell.length_c   1.000
_cell.angle_alpha   90.00
_cell.angle_beta   90.00
_cell.angle_gamma   90.00
#
_symmetry.space_group_name_H-M   'P 1'
#
loop_
_entity.id
_entity.type
_entity.pdbx_description
1 polymer ?
#
loop_
_entity_poly.entity_id
_entity_poly.type
_entity_poly.pdbx_seq_one_letter_code
_entity_poly.pdbx_strand_id
1 'polypeptide(L)'
;ESFRNAYPRLAAFLNSDREFPVFRRFGQVHVRLLLHMQDEIVELEDRLNELDASELNDYSLRTRREDRNQDRKAVLAELESRLLSYDKLLDMYLRQMQWPAAKENSIQSNINRIRDNKPLVFKKSRFLNHWDDLVGPSPSSAQPVLDSWIANCA
;
A
#
# COMPACT_ATOMS: atom_id res chain seq x y z
N GLU A 1 -8.79 20.77 -23.92
CA GLU A 1 -9.09 21.32 -22.58
C GLU A 1 -7.90 22.12 -22.04
N SER A 2 -8.13 23.29 -21.43
CA SER A 2 -7.06 24.15 -20.89
C SER A 2 -6.86 23.89 -19.40
N PHE A 3 -6.11 22.84 -19.06
CA PHE A 3 -5.70 22.60 -17.67
C PHE A 3 -4.65 23.62 -17.24
N ARG A 4 -4.78 24.14 -16.00
CA ARG A 4 -3.76 24.98 -15.35
C ARG A 4 -2.42 24.24 -15.30
N ASN A 5 -1.32 24.99 -15.42
CA ASN A 5 0.05 24.46 -15.35
C ASN A 5 0.32 23.71 -14.02
N ALA A 6 1.43 22.96 -13.97
CA ALA A 6 1.82 22.08 -12.87
C ALA A 6 0.97 20.79 -12.76
N TYR A 7 0.59 20.39 -11.55
CA TYR A 7 -0.10 19.12 -11.29
C TYR A 7 -1.35 18.90 -12.13
N PRO A 8 -2.26 19.87 -12.34
CA PRO A 8 -3.47 19.62 -13.14
C PRO A 8 -3.15 19.19 -14.58
N ARG A 9 -2.24 19.91 -15.25
CA ARG A 9 -1.81 19.56 -16.62
C ARG A 9 -0.98 18.28 -16.67
N LEU A 10 -0.15 18.02 -15.66
CA LEU A 10 0.63 16.78 -15.58
C LEU A 10 -0.28 15.57 -15.36
N ALA A 11 -1.28 15.68 -14.48
CA ALA A 11 -2.27 14.63 -14.25
C ALA A 11 -3.10 14.35 -15.51
N ALA A 12 -3.56 15.40 -16.19
CA ALA A 12 -4.26 15.27 -17.47
C ALA A 12 -3.40 14.56 -18.53
N PHE A 13 -2.10 14.86 -18.59
CA PHE A 13 -1.16 14.17 -19.48
C PHE A 13 -0.92 12.71 -19.07
N LEU A 14 -0.65 12.43 -17.80
CA LEU A 14 -0.43 11.05 -17.33
C LEU A 14 -1.67 10.18 -17.57
N ASN A 15 -2.87 10.77 -17.55
CA ASN A 15 -4.12 10.07 -17.80
C ASN A 15 -4.56 10.09 -19.28
N SER A 16 -3.79 10.71 -20.19
CA SER A 16 -4.19 10.81 -21.60
C SER A 16 -3.94 9.53 -22.40
N ASP A 17 -3.06 8.67 -21.91
CA ASP A 17 -2.74 7.38 -22.51
C ASP A 17 -2.66 6.32 -21.41
N ARG A 18 -3.09 5.09 -21.71
CA ARG A 18 -3.02 3.98 -20.77
C ARG A 18 -1.60 3.56 -20.44
N GLU A 19 -0.60 3.92 -21.25
CA GLU A 19 0.80 3.56 -21.01
C GLU A 19 1.60 4.63 -20.27
N PHE A 20 1.06 5.84 -20.10
CA PHE A 20 1.76 6.97 -19.46
C PHE A 20 1.77 6.98 -17.93
N PRO A 21 0.78 6.42 -17.19
CA PRO A 21 0.84 6.38 -15.75
C PRO A 21 2.11 5.65 -15.26
N VAL A 22 2.95 6.38 -14.55
CA VAL A 22 4.16 5.85 -13.91
C VAL A 22 4.21 6.40 -12.50
N PHE A 23 4.21 5.51 -11.53
CA PHE A 23 4.24 5.86 -10.11
C PHE A 23 5.29 5.03 -9.39
N ARG A 24 5.70 5.50 -8.20
CA ARG A 24 6.51 4.68 -7.31
C ARG A 24 5.62 3.73 -6.52
N ARG A 25 6.05 2.47 -6.38
CA ARG A 25 5.42 1.51 -5.46
C ARG A 25 5.91 1.65 -4.01
N PHE A 26 6.98 2.40 -3.78
CA PHE A 26 7.57 2.62 -2.44
C PHE A 26 7.91 1.32 -1.70
N GLY A 27 8.44 0.32 -2.41
CA GLY A 27 8.60 -1.04 -1.88
C GLY A 27 9.44 -1.11 -0.60
N GLN A 28 10.58 -0.40 -0.55
CA GLN A 28 11.43 -0.37 0.64
C GLN A 28 10.73 0.25 1.85
N VAL A 29 9.89 1.28 1.64
CA VAL A 29 9.16 1.95 2.72
C VAL A 29 8.08 1.02 3.26
N HIS A 30 7.33 0.34 2.39
CA HIS A 30 6.37 -0.69 2.81
C HIS A 30 7.03 -1.78 3.65
N VAL A 31 8.16 -2.34 3.20
CA VAL A 31 8.88 -3.39 3.95
C VAL A 31 9.35 -2.89 5.32
N ARG A 32 9.89 -1.66 5.40
CA ARG A 32 10.31 -1.09 6.68
C ARG A 32 9.16 -0.93 7.67
N LEU A 33 7.99 -0.49 7.18
CA LEU A 33 6.79 -0.38 8.02
C LEU A 33 6.30 -1.76 8.46
N LEU A 34 6.28 -2.75 7.56
CA LEU A 34 5.90 -4.12 7.89
C LEU A 34 6.82 -4.70 8.98
N LEU A 35 8.13 -4.58 8.82
CA LEU A 35 9.11 -5.06 9.81
C LEU A 35 8.92 -4.39 11.18
N HIS A 36 8.65 -3.09 11.19
CA HIS A 36 8.39 -2.36 12.43
C HIS A 36 7.10 -2.85 13.12
N MET A 37 6.01 -3.02 12.36
CA MET A 37 4.75 -3.52 12.91
C MET A 37 4.85 -4.97 13.39
N GLN A 38 5.68 -5.81 12.76
CA GLN A 38 5.96 -7.16 13.25
C GLN A 38 6.59 -7.14 14.64
N ASP A 39 7.58 -6.28 14.85
CA ASP A 39 8.25 -6.10 16.13
C ASP A 39 7.26 -5.62 17.21
N GLU A 40 6.44 -4.60 16.90
CA GLU A 40 5.39 -4.13 17.81
C GLU A 40 4.37 -5.22 18.18
N ILE A 41 4.00 -6.08 17.22
CA ILE A 41 3.08 -7.20 17.49
C ILE A 41 3.74 -8.22 18.42
N VAL A 42 5.03 -8.54 18.21
CA VAL A 42 5.78 -9.44 19.09
C VAL A 42 5.89 -8.89 20.51
N GLU A 43 6.16 -7.60 20.68
CA GLU A 43 6.16 -6.95 22.01
C GLU A 43 4.80 -7.09 22.72
N LEU A 44 3.70 -6.98 21.98
CA LEU A 44 2.35 -7.16 22.53
C LEU A 44 2.04 -8.62 22.85
N GLU A 45 2.52 -9.57 22.03
CA GLU A 45 2.42 -11.01 22.30
C GLU A 45 3.18 -11.38 23.58
N ASP A 46 4.41 -10.90 23.74
CA ASP A 46 5.21 -11.13 24.94
C ASP A 46 4.53 -10.57 26.19
N ARG A 47 4.01 -9.33 26.11
CA ARG A 47 3.25 -8.74 27.21
C ARG A 47 1.98 -9.52 27.53
N LEU A 48 1.29 -10.05 26.53
CA LEU A 48 0.11 -10.90 26.73
C LEU A 48 0.51 -12.20 27.46
N ASN A 49 1.59 -12.83 27.04
CA ASN A 49 2.13 -14.04 27.66
C ASN A 49 2.52 -13.81 29.13
N GLU A 50 3.09 -12.65 29.46
CA GLU A 50 3.40 -12.26 30.85
C GLU A 50 2.14 -12.09 31.71
N LEU A 51 1.08 -11.48 31.15
CA LEU A 51 -0.21 -11.33 31.82
C LEU A 51 -0.95 -12.65 32.03
N ASP A 52 -0.71 -13.62 31.15
CA ASP A 52 -1.26 -14.97 31.28
C ASP A 52 -0.45 -15.78 32.31
N ALA A 53 0.89 -15.69 32.29
CA ALA A 53 1.76 -16.38 33.23
C ALA A 53 1.63 -15.87 34.67
N SER A 54 1.25 -14.60 34.86
CA SER A 54 1.05 -13.98 36.17
C SER A 54 -0.36 -14.14 36.72
N GLU A 55 -1.28 -14.76 35.97
CA GLU A 55 -2.65 -14.98 36.41
C GLU A 55 -2.73 -16.05 37.50
N LEU A 56 -3.30 -15.69 38.65
CA LEU A 56 -3.45 -16.60 39.79
C LEU A 56 -4.73 -17.44 39.68
N ASN A 57 -5.71 -16.98 38.90
CA ASN A 57 -6.98 -17.66 38.72
C ASN A 57 -7.13 -18.20 37.30
N ASP A 58 -6.81 -19.49 37.11
CA ASP A 58 -7.02 -20.22 35.86
C ASP A 58 -8.42 -20.05 35.26
N TYR A 59 -9.45 -19.85 36.10
CA TYR A 59 -10.81 -19.67 35.61
C TYR A 59 -10.98 -18.43 34.73
N SER A 60 -10.21 -17.38 35.01
CA SER A 60 -10.19 -16.15 34.22
C SER A 60 -9.53 -16.34 32.85
N LEU A 61 -8.63 -17.32 32.69
CA LEU A 61 -8.03 -17.69 31.39
C LEU A 61 -8.92 -18.61 30.55
N ARG A 62 -9.82 -19.37 31.19
CA ARG A 62 -10.68 -20.36 30.50
C ARG A 62 -11.77 -19.73 29.66
N THR A 63 -12.18 -18.49 29.97
CA THR A 63 -13.23 -17.80 29.22
C THR A 63 -13.13 -16.29 29.36
N ARG A 64 -13.20 -15.59 28.22
CA ARG A 64 -13.25 -14.12 28.15
C ARG A 64 -14.34 -13.51 29.05
N ARG A 65 -15.46 -14.22 29.25
CA ARG A 65 -16.61 -13.72 30.04
C ARG A 65 -16.25 -13.53 31.51
N GLU A 66 -15.37 -14.37 32.03
CA GLU A 66 -14.93 -14.36 33.43
C GLU A 66 -13.56 -13.72 33.61
N ASP A 67 -12.92 -13.33 32.51
CA ASP A 67 -11.71 -12.54 32.55
C ASP A 67 -12.02 -11.13 33.05
N ARG A 68 -11.43 -10.74 34.18
CA ARG A 68 -11.56 -9.40 34.78
C ARG A 68 -10.29 -8.57 34.60
N ASN A 69 -9.22 -9.16 34.06
CA ASN A 69 -7.94 -8.50 33.85
C ASN A 69 -8.11 -7.45 32.73
N GLN A 70 -8.09 -6.16 33.12
CA GLN A 70 -8.27 -5.06 32.18
C GLN A 70 -7.05 -4.86 31.29
N ASP A 71 -5.85 -5.15 31.80
CA ASP A 71 -4.61 -5.03 31.04
C ASP A 71 -4.57 -6.08 29.93
N ARG A 72 -4.96 -7.32 30.23
CA ARG A 72 -5.07 -8.39 29.21
C ARG A 72 -6.04 -7.99 28.10
N LYS A 73 -7.21 -7.47 28.47
CA LYS A 73 -8.21 -6.98 27.51
C LYS A 73 -7.69 -5.82 26.68
N ALA A 74 -6.93 -4.90 27.28
CA ALA A 74 -6.34 -3.77 26.57
C ALA A 74 -5.28 -4.24 25.56
N VAL A 75 -4.39 -5.15 25.95
CA VAL A 75 -3.38 -5.75 25.06
C VAL A 75 -4.05 -6.50 23.90
N LEU A 76 -5.09 -7.30 24.18
CA LEU A 76 -5.84 -8.00 23.14
C LEU A 76 -6.53 -7.05 22.14
N ALA A 77 -7.09 -5.94 22.62
CA ALA A 77 -7.70 -4.94 21.74
C ALA A 77 -6.66 -4.20 20.89
N GLU A 78 -5.47 -3.94 21.45
CA GLU A 78 -4.37 -3.35 20.69
C GLU A 78 -3.83 -4.33 19.64
N LEU A 79 -3.63 -5.60 20.00
CA LEU A 79 -3.25 -6.66 19.06
C LEU A 79 -4.21 -6.76 17.89
N GLU A 80 -5.52 -6.78 18.14
CA GLU A 80 -6.54 -6.78 17.08
C GLU A 80 -6.35 -5.60 16.12
N SER A 81 -6.17 -4.38 16.65
CA SER A 81 -5.96 -3.18 15.83
C SER A 81 -4.67 -3.23 15.02
N ARG A 82 -3.56 -3.69 15.61
CA ARG A 82 -2.25 -3.78 14.96
C ARG A 82 -2.23 -4.86 13.89
N LEU A 83 -2.79 -6.03 14.17
CA LEU A 83 -2.90 -7.14 13.20
C LEU A 83 -3.73 -6.73 11.98
N LEU A 84 -4.89 -6.10 12.17
CA LEU A 84 -5.71 -5.61 11.05
C LEU A 84 -4.96 -4.60 10.16
N SER A 85 -4.18 -3.72 10.79
CA SER A 85 -3.38 -2.73 10.07
C SER A 85 -2.19 -3.39 9.33
N TYR A 86 -1.54 -4.34 9.98
CA TYR A 86 -0.42 -5.10 9.42
C TYR A 86 -0.87 -5.94 8.21
N ASP A 87 -1.93 -6.72 8.37
CA ASP A 87 -2.47 -7.58 7.32
C ASP A 87 -2.91 -6.77 6.10
N LYS A 88 -3.55 -5.62 6.33
CA LYS A 88 -3.93 -4.70 5.25
C LYS A 88 -2.71 -4.19 4.50
N LEU A 89 -1.66 -3.76 5.20
CA LEU A 89 -0.44 -3.28 4.58
C LEU A 89 0.28 -4.39 3.82
N LEU A 90 0.32 -5.60 4.39
CA LEU A 90 0.96 -6.77 3.80
C LEU A 90 0.25 -7.19 2.52
N ASP A 91 -1.09 -7.32 2.55
CA ASP A 91 -1.90 -7.64 1.38
C ASP A 91 -1.70 -6.59 0.26
N MET A 92 -1.74 -5.30 0.61
CA MET A 92 -1.47 -4.23 -0.36
C MET A 92 -0.06 -4.34 -0.96
N TYR A 93 0.96 -4.59 -0.15
CA TYR A 93 2.34 -4.75 -0.61
C TYR A 93 2.52 -5.96 -1.52
N LEU A 94 1.99 -7.12 -1.14
CA LEU A 94 2.06 -8.36 -1.93
C LEU A 94 1.31 -8.23 -3.27
N ARG A 95 0.19 -7.50 -3.31
CA ARG A 95 -0.50 -7.17 -4.57
C ARG A 95 0.35 -6.26 -5.46
N GLN A 96 1.03 -5.27 -4.89
CA GLN A 96 1.92 -4.37 -5.64
C GLN A 96 3.15 -5.08 -6.20
N MET A 97 3.63 -6.14 -5.56
CA MET A 97 4.73 -6.96 -6.09
C MET A 97 4.40 -7.63 -7.43
N GLN A 98 3.11 -7.83 -7.71
CA GLN A 98 2.64 -8.42 -8.98
C GLN A 98 2.52 -7.37 -10.10
N TRP A 99 2.67 -6.09 -9.79
CA TRP A 99 2.58 -5.04 -10.81
C TRP A 99 3.82 -5.05 -11.71
N PRO A 100 3.63 -4.86 -13.02
CA PRO A 100 4.77 -4.81 -13.94
C PRO A 100 5.65 -3.59 -13.66
N ALA A 101 6.94 -3.75 -13.91
CA ALA A 101 7.84 -2.62 -13.99
C ALA A 101 7.34 -1.64 -15.07
N ALA A 102 7.51 -0.34 -14.81
CA ALA A 102 7.18 0.67 -15.81
C ALA A 102 8.03 0.50 -17.07
N LYS A 103 7.41 0.63 -18.25
CA LYS A 103 8.12 0.57 -19.53
C LYS A 103 9.07 1.76 -19.66
N GLU A 104 10.29 1.51 -20.15
CA GLU A 104 11.32 2.54 -20.34
C GLU A 104 10.84 3.70 -21.22
N ASN A 105 10.12 3.43 -22.30
CA ASN A 105 9.57 4.46 -23.19
C ASN A 105 8.57 5.39 -22.46
N SER A 106 7.75 4.83 -21.55
CA SER A 106 6.81 5.60 -20.74
C SER A 106 7.55 6.46 -19.71
N ILE A 107 8.57 5.90 -19.06
CA ILE A 107 9.44 6.64 -18.14
C ILE A 107 10.11 7.82 -18.88
N GLN A 108 10.69 7.57 -20.05
CA GLN A 108 11.39 8.58 -20.83
C GLN A 108 10.45 9.68 -21.35
N SER A 109 9.25 9.30 -21.81
CA SER A 109 8.21 10.25 -22.23
C SER A 109 7.78 11.17 -21.08
N ASN A 110 7.63 10.59 -19.87
CA ASN A 110 7.33 11.35 -18.67
C ASN A 110 8.47 12.28 -18.26
N ILE A 111 9.73 11.81 -18.28
CA ILE A 111 10.91 12.63 -17.99
C ILE A 111 11.00 13.82 -18.95
N ASN A 112 10.81 13.58 -20.26
CA ASN A 112 10.84 14.64 -21.27
C ASN A 112 9.73 15.66 -21.02
N ARG A 113 8.49 15.19 -20.79
CA ARG A 113 7.35 16.07 -20.52
C ARG A 113 7.53 16.91 -19.25
N ILE A 114 8.08 16.34 -18.19
CA ILE A 114 8.35 17.04 -16.93
C ILE A 114 9.49 18.07 -17.11
N ARG A 115 10.50 17.75 -17.93
CA ARG A 115 11.61 18.66 -18.24
C ARG A 115 11.15 19.86 -19.05
N ASP A 116 10.33 19.63 -20.07
CA ASP A 116 9.91 20.65 -21.03
C ASP A 116 8.88 21.60 -20.43
N ASN A 117 7.90 21.06 -19.71
CA ASN A 117 6.81 21.87 -19.15
C ASN A 117 7.07 22.37 -17.72
N LYS A 118 8.14 21.87 -17.06
CA LYS A 118 8.47 22.12 -15.66
C LYS A 118 7.25 22.11 -14.73
N PRO A 119 6.35 21.11 -14.81
CA PRO A 119 5.16 21.08 -13.97
C PRO A 119 5.49 20.78 -12.50
N LEU A 120 6.71 20.32 -12.23
CA LEU A 120 7.24 20.04 -10.90
C LEU A 120 8.52 20.87 -10.67
N VAL A 121 8.73 21.30 -9.43
CA VAL A 121 10.03 21.81 -8.99
C VAL A 121 11.06 20.69 -9.11
N PHE A 122 12.28 20.96 -9.60
CA PHE A 122 13.32 19.95 -9.86
C PHE A 122 13.62 18.99 -8.68
N LYS A 123 13.52 19.47 -7.44
CA LYS A 123 13.66 18.61 -6.24
C LYS A 123 12.55 17.56 -6.13
N LYS A 124 11.36 17.81 -6.68
CA LYS A 124 10.17 16.95 -6.65
C LYS A 124 10.10 15.94 -7.80
N SER A 125 10.94 16.04 -8.84
CA SER A 125 11.01 15.05 -9.93
C SER A 125 12.01 13.91 -9.67
N ARG A 126 12.71 13.92 -8.52
CA ARG A 126 13.70 12.89 -8.13
C ARG A 126 13.12 11.49 -8.01
N PHE A 127 11.80 11.36 -7.87
CA PHE A 127 11.13 10.07 -7.76
C PHE A 127 11.37 9.19 -9.01
N LEU A 128 11.55 9.79 -10.19
CA LEU A 128 11.84 9.09 -11.45
C LEU A 128 13.25 8.51 -11.52
N ASN A 129 14.13 8.83 -10.58
CA ASN A 129 15.47 8.24 -10.50
C ASN A 129 15.46 6.85 -9.85
N HIS A 130 14.34 6.42 -9.29
CA HIS A 130 14.19 5.11 -8.65
C HIS A 130 13.54 4.10 -9.61
N TRP A 131 14.23 3.78 -10.70
CA TRP A 131 13.69 2.95 -11.80
C TRP A 131 13.15 1.60 -11.31
N ASP A 132 13.86 0.94 -10.39
CA ASP A 132 13.45 -0.33 -9.78
C ASP A 132 12.20 -0.24 -8.88
N ASP A 133 11.76 0.98 -8.57
CA ASP A 133 10.57 1.27 -7.76
C ASP A 133 9.43 1.85 -8.61
N LEU A 134 9.63 2.04 -9.92
CA LEU A 134 8.61 2.54 -10.84
C LEU A 134 7.74 1.40 -11.37
N VAL A 135 6.43 1.57 -11.20
CA VAL A 135 5.41 0.64 -11.66
C VAL A 135 4.53 1.31 -12.71
N GLY A 136 4.17 0.52 -13.72
CA GLY A 136 3.23 0.90 -14.76
C GLY A 136 1.90 0.16 -14.60
N PRO A 137 0.87 0.55 -15.36
CA PRO A 137 -0.41 -0.13 -15.36
C PRO A 137 -0.24 -1.60 -15.79
N SER A 138 -0.91 -2.51 -15.07
CA SER A 138 -0.86 -3.94 -15.38
C SER A 138 -1.37 -4.21 -16.80
N PRO A 139 -0.71 -5.07 -17.60
CA PRO A 139 -1.21 -5.51 -18.90
C PRO A 139 -2.59 -6.18 -18.81
N SER A 140 -3.03 -6.60 -17.61
CA SER A 140 -4.32 -7.26 -17.39
C SER A 140 -5.55 -6.35 -17.46
N SER A 141 -5.41 -5.05 -17.78
CA SER A 141 -6.55 -4.20 -18.14
C SER A 141 -6.95 -4.31 -19.63
N ALA A 142 -6.34 -5.25 -20.36
CA ALA A 142 -6.73 -5.64 -21.72
C ALA A 142 -7.95 -6.60 -21.76
N GLN A 143 -8.84 -6.55 -20.77
CA GLN A 143 -10.23 -6.88 -21.04
C GLN A 143 -10.97 -5.56 -21.30
N PRO A 144 -11.53 -5.35 -22.49
CA PRO A 144 -12.42 -4.24 -22.71
C PRO A 144 -13.58 -4.43 -21.73
N VAL A 145 -13.82 -3.42 -20.90
CA VAL A 145 -15.08 -3.27 -20.15
C VAL A 145 -16.31 -3.31 -21.10
N LEU A 146 -16.10 -3.25 -22.42
CA LEU A 146 -17.10 -3.47 -23.46
C LEU A 146 -17.55 -4.94 -23.63
N ASP A 147 -16.70 -5.94 -23.37
CA ASP A 147 -17.05 -7.34 -23.65
C ASP A 147 -17.95 -7.95 -22.56
N SER A 148 -17.86 -7.46 -21.32
CA SER A 148 -18.75 -7.90 -20.23
C SER A 148 -20.17 -7.33 -20.33
N TRP A 149 -20.38 -6.29 -21.14
CA TRP A 149 -21.71 -5.72 -21.41
C TRP A 149 -22.43 -6.46 -22.54
N ILE A 150 -21.72 -6.89 -23.58
CA ILE A 150 -22.30 -7.66 -24.70
C ILE A 150 -22.66 -9.08 -24.26
N ALA A 151 -21.87 -9.70 -23.38
CA ALA A 151 -22.15 -11.06 -22.86
C ALA A 151 -23.37 -11.13 -21.91
N ASN A 152 -23.83 -10.01 -21.36
CA ASN A 152 -25.00 -9.93 -20.48
C ASN A 152 -26.26 -9.40 -21.19
N CYS A 153 -26.20 -9.22 -22.51
CA CYS A 153 -27.35 -8.81 -23.33
C CYS A 153 -27.59 -9.74 -24.53
N ALA A 154 -27.01 -10.94 -24.51
CA ALA A 154 -27.27 -12.03 -25.46
C ALA A 154 -28.00 -13.18 -24.77
#